data_AF-A0A5C5YKC3-F1
#
_entry.id   AF-A0A5C5YKC3-F1
#
_cell.length_a   1.000
_cell.length_b   1.000
_cell.length_c   1.000
_cell.angle_alpha   90.00
_cell.angle_beta   90.00
_cell.angle_gamma   90.00
#
_symmetry.space_group_name_H-M   'P 1'
#
loop_
_entity.id
_entity.type
_entity.pdbx_description
1 polymer ?
#
loop_
_entity_poly.entity_id
_entity_poly.type
_entity_poly.pdbx_seq_one_letter_code
_entity_poly.pdbx_strand_id
1 'polypeptide(L)'
;MLRTISRPFLKSSLIAMAMACCVFASCYAVGHTESETVAKNFNVALPTAGGAQFWTDLEARGGYRVQRNALTGHCRILDSQNIRRGWGSEEDACELLDELCPNKTAPASKPVVVLLHGLMRTDGSMKSMESALRADGYDQIIRFGYASTRSSLGESSKALHRVLAGQHPDAEFCFVGHSMGNIVTRHLIGDLQRNGDPERIVSRCRSMVMLGPPNQGAAIARRLGATGVFEWVAGPGAMELGTNWTEVEANLATPPFPFAIVAGKIAVGAVRNPLVDGESDFVVSWEEAQLDGAETVHEVAVLHSFLMNDPAVQEWTIEFLDAHLE
;
A
#
# COMPACT_ATOMS: atom_id res chain seq x y z
N MET A 1 33.81 -63.82 17.80
CA MET A 1 32.80 -64.87 17.54
C MET A 1 31.48 -64.41 18.13
N LEU A 2 30.41 -64.53 17.34
CA LEU A 2 28.99 -64.57 17.72
C LEU A 2 28.26 -63.30 18.24
N ARG A 3 27.26 -62.93 17.43
CA ARG A 3 26.09 -62.07 17.69
C ARG A 3 25.17 -62.68 18.75
N THR A 4 24.42 -61.84 19.48
CA THR A 4 22.93 -61.78 19.50
C THR A 4 22.44 -60.64 20.41
N ILE A 5 21.73 -59.63 19.89
CA ILE A 5 20.26 -59.39 19.94
C ILE A 5 19.71 -59.05 21.34
N SER A 6 19.24 -57.81 21.53
CA SER A 6 17.81 -57.48 21.74
C SER A 6 17.56 -55.97 21.89
N ARG A 7 16.60 -55.46 21.13
CA ARG A 7 15.82 -54.22 21.37
C ARG A 7 14.68 -54.60 22.33
N PRO A 8 14.01 -53.69 23.10
CA PRO A 8 13.13 -52.66 22.47
C PRO A 8 12.68 -51.42 23.29
N PHE A 9 11.90 -50.59 22.58
CA PHE A 9 10.85 -49.63 23.01
C PHE A 9 11.15 -48.17 23.44
N LEU A 10 10.61 -47.27 22.58
CA LEU A 10 9.87 -46.03 22.83
C LEU A 10 10.24 -45.15 24.04
N LYS A 11 10.70 -43.93 23.75
CA LYS A 11 10.45 -42.77 24.62
C LYS A 11 9.93 -41.59 23.81
N SER A 12 8.77 -41.14 24.25
CA SER A 12 7.98 -39.98 23.86
C SER A 12 8.70 -38.67 24.19
N SER A 13 8.48 -37.66 23.34
CA SER A 13 8.96 -36.29 23.49
C SER A 13 8.38 -35.62 24.73
N LEU A 14 9.26 -35.14 25.62
CA LEU A 14 9.00 -34.01 26.52
C LEU A 14 9.59 -32.76 25.87
N ILE A 15 8.78 -31.75 25.61
CA ILE A 15 9.25 -30.36 25.58
C ILE A 15 8.38 -29.57 26.54
N ALA A 16 9.01 -29.17 27.63
CA ALA A 16 8.44 -28.40 28.70
C ALA A 16 8.38 -26.91 28.35
N MET A 17 7.29 -26.31 28.83
CA MET A 17 7.00 -24.90 28.97
C MET A 17 8.12 -24.15 29.72
N ALA A 18 8.58 -23.02 29.18
CA ALA A 18 9.40 -22.06 29.91
C ALA A 18 8.80 -20.65 29.80
N MET A 19 8.05 -20.30 30.84
CA MET A 19 7.69 -18.94 31.22
C MET A 19 8.94 -18.27 31.81
N ALA A 20 9.24 -17.04 31.43
CA ALA A 20 10.19 -16.19 32.17
C ALA A 20 9.72 -14.74 32.18
N CYS A 21 9.53 -14.26 33.41
CA CYS A 21 8.99 -12.96 33.80
C CYS A 21 9.99 -11.80 33.63
N CYS A 22 9.38 -10.62 33.44
CA CYS A 22 9.75 -9.31 33.99
C CYS A 22 11.13 -8.70 33.70
N VAL A 23 11.10 -7.61 32.91
CA VAL A 23 11.77 -6.37 33.30
C VAL A 23 10.75 -5.24 33.18
N PHE A 24 10.30 -4.73 34.34
CA PHE A 24 9.51 -3.51 34.43
C PHE A 24 10.41 -2.32 34.07
N ALA A 25 10.20 -1.73 32.89
CA ALA A 25 10.66 -0.38 32.59
C ALA A 25 9.49 0.57 32.84
N SER A 26 9.74 1.62 33.62
CA SER A 26 8.76 2.58 34.14
C SER A 26 7.76 3.07 33.08
N CYS A 27 6.52 2.60 33.17
CA CYS A 27 5.39 3.16 32.44
C CYS A 27 5.09 4.55 32.99
N TYR A 28 5.51 5.59 32.28
CA TYR A 28 4.91 6.91 32.47
C TYR A 28 3.51 6.89 31.86
N ALA A 29 2.49 6.77 32.72
CA ALA A 29 1.14 7.17 32.35
C ALA A 29 1.16 8.69 32.16
N VAL A 30 1.06 9.16 30.91
CA VAL A 30 0.93 10.57 30.58
C VAL A 30 -0.42 10.78 29.90
N GLY A 31 -1.22 11.67 30.49
CA GLY A 31 -2.35 12.33 29.85
C GLY A 31 -3.72 11.90 30.38
N HIS A 32 -4.18 12.57 31.44
CA HIS A 32 -5.61 12.89 31.53
C HIS A 32 -5.88 13.94 30.45
N THR A 33 -6.43 13.51 29.32
CA THR A 33 -7.04 14.41 28.35
C THR A 33 -8.47 14.71 28.82
N GLU A 34 -8.79 15.98 29.06
CA GLU A 34 -10.15 16.46 29.31
C GLU A 34 -10.99 16.47 28.00
N SER A 35 -10.96 15.37 27.24
CA SER A 35 -11.91 15.12 26.16
C SER A 35 -12.60 13.77 26.36
N GLU A 36 -13.93 13.79 26.41
CA GLU A 36 -14.77 12.67 26.86
C GLU A 36 -15.06 11.59 25.81
N THR A 37 -14.61 11.72 24.57
CA THR A 37 -15.12 10.88 23.47
C THR A 37 -14.19 9.79 22.94
N VAL A 38 -12.87 9.78 23.19
CA VAL A 38 -12.01 8.68 22.66
C VAL A 38 -10.94 8.16 23.64
N ALA A 39 -10.79 8.83 24.78
CA ALA A 39 -9.97 8.38 25.90
C ALA A 39 -10.52 7.14 26.65
N LYS A 40 -11.66 6.57 26.24
CA LYS A 40 -12.39 5.53 27.01
C LYS A 40 -11.88 4.10 26.82
N ASN A 41 -11.29 3.76 25.68
CA ASN A 41 -10.74 2.41 25.53
C ASN A 41 -9.32 2.37 26.08
N PHE A 42 -9.06 1.45 27.02
CA PHE A 42 -7.72 1.24 27.55
C PHE A 42 -6.74 1.06 26.38
N ASN A 43 -5.81 2.01 26.25
CA ASN A 43 -4.85 2.04 25.18
C ASN A 43 -3.44 2.13 25.78
N VAL A 44 -2.58 1.20 25.36
CA VAL A 44 -1.15 1.25 25.65
C VAL A 44 -0.45 1.73 24.39
N ALA A 45 0.26 2.85 24.51
CA ALA A 45 1.03 3.46 23.42
C ALA A 45 2.28 2.63 23.10
N LEU A 46 2.09 1.55 22.34
CA LEU A 46 3.16 0.70 21.82
C LEU A 46 3.22 0.79 20.29
N PRO A 47 4.42 0.61 19.69
CA PRO A 47 4.55 0.48 18.25
C PRO A 47 3.66 -0.64 17.74
N THR A 48 2.84 -0.35 16.74
CA THR A 48 2.17 -1.40 15.99
C THR A 48 3.14 -1.96 14.96
N ALA A 49 3.10 -3.26 14.68
CA ALA A 49 3.86 -3.84 13.55
C ALA A 49 3.23 -3.47 12.19
N GLY A 50 2.57 -2.31 12.08
CA GLY A 50 1.74 -1.91 10.94
C GLY A 50 0.43 -2.68 10.81
N GLY A 51 0.29 -3.87 11.43
CA GLY A 51 -0.88 -4.73 11.27
C GLY A 51 -0.96 -5.24 9.83
N ALA A 52 -0.31 -6.38 9.59
CA ALA A 52 -0.24 -7.07 8.30
C ALA A 52 -1.58 -7.07 7.55
N GLN A 53 -1.62 -6.65 6.29
CA GLN A 53 -2.70 -6.92 5.30
C GLN A 53 -4.18 -6.67 5.69
N PHE A 54 -4.48 -6.14 6.88
CA PHE A 54 -5.83 -6.08 7.45
C PHE A 54 -6.29 -4.65 7.69
N TRP A 55 -5.47 -3.65 7.40
CA TRP A 55 -5.77 -2.25 7.73
C TRP A 55 -5.79 -1.42 6.47
N THR A 56 -6.81 -0.56 6.38
CA THR A 56 -6.96 0.41 5.30
C THR A 56 -7.08 1.81 5.88
N ASP A 57 -6.27 2.73 5.37
CA ASP A 57 -6.36 4.15 5.69
C ASP A 57 -7.68 4.72 5.20
N LEU A 58 -8.31 5.51 6.05
CA LEU A 58 -9.52 6.27 5.73
C LEU A 58 -9.26 7.76 5.67
N GLU A 59 -8.36 8.24 6.54
CA GLU A 59 -7.93 9.63 6.60
C GLU A 59 -6.45 9.70 6.96
N ALA A 60 -5.76 10.73 6.46
CA ALA A 60 -4.39 11.07 6.81
C ALA A 60 -4.28 12.58 6.98
N ARG A 61 -3.90 13.08 8.16
CA ARG A 61 -3.81 14.52 8.43
C ARG A 61 -2.78 14.80 9.53
N GLY A 62 -1.89 15.77 9.31
CA GLY A 62 -0.89 16.18 10.30
C GLY A 62 0.00 15.06 10.85
N GLY A 63 0.31 14.06 10.02
CA GLY A 63 1.09 12.89 10.43
C GLY A 63 0.29 11.80 11.16
N TYR A 64 -0.99 12.02 11.43
CA TYR A 64 -1.91 11.02 11.96
C TYR A 64 -2.65 10.29 10.85
N ARG A 65 -3.04 9.04 11.11
CA ARG A 65 -3.79 8.18 10.19
C ARG A 65 -4.93 7.49 10.92
N VAL A 66 -6.15 7.60 10.38
CA VAL A 66 -7.27 6.75 10.79
C VAL A 66 -7.26 5.51 9.90
N GLN A 67 -7.29 4.34 10.51
CA GLN A 67 -7.30 3.06 9.81
C GLN A 67 -8.43 2.18 10.27
N ARG A 68 -9.09 1.52 9.32
CA ARG A 68 -10.15 0.54 9.57
C ARG A 68 -9.64 -0.89 9.36
N ASN A 69 -10.00 -1.77 10.28
CA ASN A 69 -9.68 -3.19 10.16
C ASN A 69 -10.66 -3.89 9.21
N ALA A 70 -10.16 -4.55 8.17
CA ALA A 70 -10.95 -5.18 7.11
C ALA A 70 -11.82 -6.35 7.60
N LEU A 71 -11.50 -6.98 8.74
CA LEU A 71 -12.27 -8.13 9.25
C LEU A 71 -13.32 -7.73 10.29
N THR A 72 -12.99 -6.76 11.13
CA THR A 72 -13.77 -6.45 12.33
C THR A 72 -14.45 -5.09 12.26
N GLY A 73 -14.06 -4.24 11.30
CA GLY A 73 -14.61 -2.90 11.12
C GLY A 73 -14.14 -1.87 12.14
N HIS A 74 -13.45 -2.26 13.23
CA HIS A 74 -12.96 -1.29 14.21
C HIS A 74 -11.89 -0.39 13.61
N CYS A 75 -11.87 0.85 14.09
CA CYS A 75 -10.90 1.85 13.66
C CYS A 75 -9.84 2.08 14.72
N ARG A 76 -8.68 2.55 14.27
CA ARG A 76 -7.58 3.02 15.12
C ARG A 76 -7.02 4.32 14.57
N ILE A 77 -6.41 5.10 15.45
CA ILE A 77 -5.59 6.25 15.06
C ILE A 77 -4.13 5.93 15.33
N LEU A 78 -3.29 6.11 14.33
CA LEU A 78 -1.84 6.03 14.44
C LEU A 78 -1.24 7.42 14.31
N ASP A 79 -0.13 7.68 15.02
CA ASP A 79 0.73 8.83 14.75
C ASP A 79 1.80 8.53 13.67
N SER A 80 2.68 9.50 13.43
CA SER A 80 3.74 9.40 12.42
C SER A 80 4.78 8.30 12.72
N GLN A 81 4.82 7.80 13.96
CA GLN A 81 5.68 6.74 14.44
C GLN A 81 4.97 5.37 14.45
N ASN A 82 3.77 5.27 13.89
CA ASN A 82 2.90 4.08 13.92
C ASN A 82 2.53 3.63 15.34
N ILE A 83 2.50 4.56 16.29
CA ILE A 83 2.02 4.32 17.66
C ILE A 83 0.52 4.58 17.67
N ARG A 84 -0.24 3.61 18.19
CA ARG A 84 -1.69 3.75 18.31
C ARG A 84 -2.03 4.77 19.40
N ARG A 85 -2.75 5.82 19.03
CA ARG A 85 -3.19 6.90 19.93
C ARG A 85 -4.62 6.66 20.44
N GLY A 86 -5.47 6.01 19.66
CA GLY A 86 -6.82 5.61 20.06
C GLY A 86 -7.39 4.51 19.17
N TRP A 87 -8.52 3.95 19.56
CA TRP A 87 -9.28 2.96 18.79
C TRP A 87 -10.74 2.88 19.25
N GLY A 88 -11.64 2.53 18.32
CA GLY A 88 -13.08 2.53 18.55
C GLY A 88 -13.88 2.31 17.27
N SER A 89 -15.07 2.91 17.21
CA SER A 89 -15.83 3.09 15.98
C SER A 89 -15.09 4.03 15.00
N GLU A 90 -15.63 4.18 13.79
CA GLU A 90 -15.08 5.16 12.85
C GLU A 90 -15.31 6.58 13.35
N GLU A 91 -16.50 6.85 13.87
CA GLU A 91 -16.88 8.13 14.45
C GLU A 91 -15.91 8.52 15.57
N ASP A 92 -15.64 7.60 16.51
CA ASP A 92 -14.66 7.85 17.58
C ASP A 92 -13.25 8.15 17.01
N ALA A 93 -12.83 7.42 15.97
CA ALA A 93 -11.51 7.64 15.40
C ALA A 93 -11.41 8.97 14.62
N CYS A 94 -12.46 9.40 13.95
CA CYS A 94 -12.50 10.70 13.28
C CYS A 94 -12.55 11.86 14.30
N GLU A 95 -13.33 11.73 15.38
CA GLU A 95 -13.40 12.74 16.44
C GLU A 95 -12.03 12.98 17.10
N LEU A 96 -11.29 11.92 17.46
CA LEU A 96 -9.95 12.09 18.03
C LEU A 96 -8.94 12.58 16.99
N LEU A 97 -9.12 12.31 15.69
CA LEU A 97 -8.30 12.93 14.66
C LEU A 97 -8.55 14.45 14.58
N ASP A 98 -9.81 14.88 14.71
CA ASP A 98 -10.21 16.29 14.77
C ASP A 98 -9.65 16.99 16.02
N GLU A 99 -9.62 16.32 17.16
CA GLU A 99 -8.99 16.86 18.38
C GLU A 99 -7.46 16.97 18.25
N LEU A 100 -6.81 15.92 17.77
CA LEU A 100 -5.34 15.87 17.66
C LEU A 100 -4.81 16.78 16.55
N CYS A 101 -5.58 16.96 15.49
CA CYS A 101 -5.17 17.71 14.32
C CYS A 101 -6.39 18.43 13.69
N PRO A 102 -6.87 19.53 14.28
CA PRO A 102 -8.14 20.16 13.87
C PRO A 102 -8.09 20.81 12.48
N ASN A 103 -6.89 21.15 12.00
CA ASN A 103 -6.71 21.85 10.73
C ASN A 103 -6.09 20.92 9.68
N LYS A 104 -6.60 21.02 8.45
CA LYS A 104 -5.95 20.45 7.27
C LYS A 104 -4.61 21.16 7.05
N THR A 105 -3.56 20.39 6.80
CA THR A 105 -2.22 20.95 6.52
C THR A 105 -2.27 21.75 5.23
N ALA A 106 -1.86 23.02 5.27
CA ALA A 106 -1.77 23.84 4.06
C ALA A 106 -0.78 23.21 3.06
N PRO A 107 -1.00 23.33 1.75
CA PRO A 107 -0.11 22.77 0.74
C PRO A 107 1.31 23.35 0.87
N ALA A 108 2.32 22.50 0.63
CA ALA A 108 3.72 22.93 0.52
C ALA A 108 4.02 23.49 -0.87
N SER A 109 5.28 23.85 -1.14
CA SER A 109 5.72 24.31 -2.47
C SER A 109 5.67 23.21 -3.53
N LYS A 110 5.96 21.95 -3.14
CA LYS A 110 5.78 20.77 -4.00
C LYS A 110 4.43 20.09 -3.68
N PRO A 111 3.76 19.47 -4.67
CA PRO A 111 2.55 18.67 -4.47
C PRO A 111 2.73 17.55 -3.44
N VAL A 112 1.60 17.11 -2.87
CA VAL A 112 1.57 15.94 -1.98
C VAL A 112 1.86 14.69 -2.81
N VAL A 113 2.89 13.93 -2.45
CA VAL A 113 3.18 12.66 -3.13
C VAL A 113 2.44 11.51 -2.43
N VAL A 114 1.60 10.82 -3.18
CA VAL A 114 0.81 9.69 -2.72
C VAL A 114 1.45 8.39 -3.20
N LEU A 115 1.95 7.61 -2.26
CA LEU A 115 2.66 6.36 -2.51
C LEU A 115 1.73 5.17 -2.27
N LEU A 116 1.56 4.31 -3.28
CA LEU A 116 0.71 3.12 -3.19
C LEU A 116 1.54 1.84 -3.32
N HIS A 117 1.38 0.93 -2.36
CA HIS A 117 2.07 -0.35 -2.36
C HIS A 117 1.34 -1.42 -3.20
N GLY A 118 2.02 -2.52 -3.52
CA GLY A 118 1.41 -3.65 -4.24
C GLY A 118 0.66 -4.66 -3.36
N LEU A 119 0.12 -5.69 -4.00
CA LEU A 119 -0.50 -6.86 -3.38
C LEU A 119 0.47 -7.59 -2.43
N MET A 120 -0.05 -8.09 -1.30
CA MET A 120 0.73 -8.76 -0.24
C MET A 120 1.84 -7.89 0.40
N ARG A 121 1.83 -6.57 0.14
CA ARG A 121 2.73 -5.59 0.77
C ARG A 121 1.98 -4.67 1.71
N THR A 122 2.74 -3.90 2.48
CA THR A 122 2.24 -2.80 3.30
C THR A 122 2.82 -1.50 2.79
N ASP A 123 2.25 -0.38 3.22
CA ASP A 123 2.77 0.98 3.01
C ASP A 123 4.26 1.11 3.36
N GLY A 124 4.76 0.31 4.31
CA GLY A 124 6.18 0.23 4.66
C GLY A 124 7.11 -0.12 3.48
N SER A 125 6.64 -0.82 2.45
CA SER A 125 7.48 -1.11 1.27
C SER A 125 7.83 0.13 0.46
N MET A 126 7.06 1.22 0.60
CA MET A 126 7.30 2.49 -0.08
C MET A 126 8.21 3.43 0.71
N LYS A 127 8.73 3.02 1.88
CA LYS A 127 9.54 3.88 2.76
C LYS A 127 10.87 4.31 2.12
N SER A 128 11.47 3.46 1.28
CA SER A 128 12.70 3.81 0.56
C SER A 128 12.43 4.96 -0.42
N MET A 129 11.39 4.83 -1.26
CA MET A 129 10.93 5.88 -2.16
C MET A 129 10.55 7.17 -1.40
N GLU A 130 9.82 7.07 -0.28
CA GLU A 130 9.53 8.23 0.58
C GLU A 130 10.82 8.94 1.01
N SER A 131 11.83 8.19 1.44
CA SER A 131 13.09 8.77 1.94
C SER A 131 13.83 9.52 0.84
N ALA A 132 13.83 9.00 -0.39
CA ALA A 132 14.41 9.67 -1.56
C ALA A 132 13.64 10.96 -1.90
N LEU A 133 12.31 10.91 -1.97
CA LEU A 133 11.47 12.09 -2.23
C LEU A 133 11.64 13.18 -1.16
N ARG A 134 11.73 12.80 0.12
CA ARG A 134 11.98 13.77 1.21
C ARG A 134 13.36 14.41 1.09
N ALA A 135 14.38 13.66 0.67
CA ALA A 135 15.70 14.20 0.44
C ALA A 135 15.71 15.24 -0.70
N ASP A 136 14.75 15.15 -1.62
CA ASP A 136 14.53 16.08 -2.74
C ASP A 136 13.51 17.21 -2.44
N GLY A 137 13.09 17.36 -1.17
CA GLY A 137 12.24 18.48 -0.75
C GLY A 137 10.74 18.27 -0.94
N TYR A 138 10.28 17.03 -1.15
CA TYR A 138 8.86 16.71 -1.00
C TYR A 138 8.51 16.57 0.50
N ASP A 139 8.00 17.65 1.08
CA ASP A 139 7.67 17.70 2.52
C ASP A 139 6.40 16.90 2.87
N GLN A 140 5.45 16.85 1.94
CA GLN A 140 4.14 16.23 2.15
C GLN A 140 4.04 14.91 1.37
N ILE A 141 4.06 13.80 2.09
CA ILE A 141 4.01 12.46 1.51
C ILE A 141 3.01 11.60 2.28
N ILE A 142 2.13 10.93 1.55
CA ILE A 142 1.14 9.99 2.09
C ILE A 142 1.53 8.59 1.60
N ARG A 143 2.02 7.74 2.50
CA ARG A 143 2.14 6.29 2.23
C ARG A 143 0.79 5.63 2.50
N PHE A 144 -0.06 5.60 1.48
CA PHE A 144 -1.40 5.04 1.58
C PHE A 144 -1.33 3.53 1.84
N GLY A 145 -1.82 3.12 3.02
CA GLY A 145 -1.91 1.74 3.42
C GLY A 145 -3.31 1.19 3.17
N TYR A 146 -3.40 0.05 2.52
CA TYR A 146 -4.68 -0.63 2.30
C TYR A 146 -4.54 -2.13 2.45
N ALA A 147 -5.64 -2.78 2.84
CA ALA A 147 -5.70 -4.20 3.12
C ALA A 147 -5.66 -5.01 1.80
N SER A 148 -4.49 -5.04 1.16
CA SER A 148 -4.32 -5.45 -0.24
C SER A 148 -4.77 -6.90 -0.54
N THR A 149 -4.77 -7.78 0.46
CA THR A 149 -5.26 -9.16 0.33
C THR A 149 -6.65 -9.39 0.94
N ARG A 150 -7.37 -8.34 1.32
CA ARG A 150 -8.67 -8.43 2.02
C ARG A 150 -9.71 -7.47 1.45
N SER A 151 -9.30 -6.41 0.76
CA SER A 151 -10.17 -5.45 0.09
C SER A 151 -10.13 -5.65 -1.42
N SER A 152 -11.25 -5.38 -2.09
CA SER A 152 -11.26 -5.22 -3.54
C SER A 152 -10.54 -3.92 -3.95
N LEU A 153 -10.19 -3.81 -5.23
CA LEU A 153 -9.66 -2.61 -5.84
C LEU A 153 -10.65 -1.45 -5.70
N GLY A 154 -11.94 -1.69 -5.90
CA GLY A 154 -12.98 -0.68 -5.71
C GLY A 154 -13.06 -0.14 -4.27
N GLU A 155 -13.03 -1.03 -3.26
CA GLU A 155 -13.03 -0.59 -1.85
C GLU A 155 -11.74 0.15 -1.49
N SER A 156 -10.60 -0.30 -2.01
CA SER A 156 -9.31 0.38 -1.82
C SER A 156 -9.31 1.77 -2.48
N SER A 157 -9.96 1.91 -3.63
CA SER A 157 -10.09 3.18 -4.37
C SER A 157 -11.02 4.17 -3.67
N LYS A 158 -12.14 3.69 -3.10
CA LYS A 158 -13.02 4.51 -2.26
C LYS A 158 -12.29 5.02 -1.01
N ALA A 159 -11.50 4.16 -0.38
CA ALA A 159 -10.69 4.57 0.77
C ALA A 159 -9.61 5.60 0.38
N LEU A 160 -8.97 5.42 -0.77
CA LEU A 160 -8.03 6.41 -1.32
C LEU A 160 -8.73 7.74 -1.61
N HIS A 161 -9.92 7.72 -2.21
CA HIS A 161 -10.74 8.92 -2.43
C HIS A 161 -10.97 9.67 -1.13
N ARG A 162 -11.37 8.98 -0.05
CA ARG A 162 -11.59 9.59 1.26
C ARG A 162 -10.33 10.29 1.80
N VAL A 163 -9.17 9.65 1.69
CA VAL A 163 -7.90 10.23 2.12
C VAL A 163 -7.60 11.52 1.34
N LEU A 164 -7.79 11.52 0.01
CA LEU A 164 -7.53 12.68 -0.84
C LEU A 164 -8.55 13.82 -0.60
N ALA A 165 -9.83 13.50 -0.47
CA ALA A 165 -10.89 14.46 -0.12
C ALA A 165 -10.67 15.10 1.27
N GLY A 166 -10.05 14.34 2.19
CA GLY A 166 -9.64 14.81 3.50
C GLY A 166 -8.51 15.85 3.48
N GLN A 167 -7.77 15.98 2.38
CA GLN A 167 -6.68 16.97 2.27
C GLN A 167 -7.19 18.40 2.06
N HIS A 168 -6.27 19.36 2.15
CA HIS A 168 -6.58 20.77 1.89
C HIS A 168 -7.20 20.95 0.49
N PRO A 169 -8.20 21.84 0.30
CA PRO A 169 -8.83 22.05 -1.01
C PRO A 169 -7.85 22.46 -2.12
N ASP A 170 -6.81 23.21 -1.77
CA ASP A 170 -5.76 23.64 -2.70
C ASP A 170 -4.57 22.66 -2.78
N ALA A 171 -4.64 21.49 -2.12
CA ALA A 171 -3.59 20.50 -2.21
C ALA A 171 -3.59 19.86 -3.60
N GLU A 172 -2.41 19.80 -4.20
CA GLU A 172 -2.14 19.12 -5.47
C GLU A 172 -1.47 17.78 -5.21
N PHE A 173 -1.60 16.85 -6.15
CA PHE A 173 -1.18 15.46 -5.96
C PHE A 173 -0.27 14.96 -7.07
N CYS A 174 0.81 14.30 -6.67
CA CYS A 174 1.57 13.39 -7.53
C CYS A 174 1.39 11.96 -7.02
N PHE A 175 1.40 10.96 -7.90
CA PHE A 175 1.27 9.55 -7.52
C PHE A 175 2.51 8.74 -7.87
N VAL A 176 2.90 7.85 -6.98
CA VAL A 176 3.84 6.76 -7.31
C VAL A 176 3.23 5.44 -6.87
N GLY A 177 2.82 4.64 -7.84
CA GLY A 177 2.17 3.35 -7.60
C GLY A 177 3.13 2.19 -7.85
N HIS A 178 3.18 1.23 -6.95
CA HIS A 178 3.84 -0.06 -7.19
C HIS A 178 2.82 -1.15 -7.48
N SER A 179 3.00 -1.88 -8.59
CA SER A 179 2.20 -3.05 -8.92
C SER A 179 0.69 -2.75 -8.84
N MET A 180 -0.06 -3.48 -8.02
CA MET A 180 -1.50 -3.28 -7.77
C MET A 180 -1.87 -1.85 -7.35
N GLY A 181 -0.98 -1.10 -6.70
CA GLY A 181 -1.24 0.29 -6.32
C GLY A 181 -1.57 1.18 -7.52
N ASN A 182 -1.00 0.87 -8.69
CA ASN A 182 -1.31 1.56 -9.94
C ASN A 182 -2.77 1.36 -10.37
N ILE A 183 -3.28 0.15 -10.19
CA ILE A 183 -4.64 -0.20 -10.58
C ILE A 183 -5.66 0.45 -9.63
N VAL A 184 -5.33 0.55 -8.34
CA VAL A 184 -6.13 1.33 -7.38
C VAL A 184 -6.23 2.80 -7.81
N THR A 185 -5.12 3.43 -8.21
CA THR A 185 -5.16 4.82 -8.70
C THR A 185 -5.98 4.95 -9.99
N ARG A 186 -5.82 4.04 -10.97
CA ARG A 186 -6.62 4.05 -12.21
C ARG A 186 -8.11 3.85 -11.96
N HIS A 187 -8.46 3.01 -10.99
CA HIS A 187 -9.84 2.75 -10.59
C HIS A 187 -10.45 3.98 -9.91
N LEU A 188 -9.72 4.64 -8.99
CA LEU A 188 -10.13 5.92 -8.40
C LEU A 188 -10.47 6.95 -9.49
N ILE A 189 -9.58 7.14 -10.47
CA ILE A 189 -9.78 8.11 -11.56
C ILE A 189 -11.04 7.74 -12.36
N GLY A 190 -11.21 6.46 -12.69
CA GLY A 190 -12.41 5.98 -13.39
C GLY A 190 -13.69 6.23 -12.60
N ASP A 191 -13.68 6.00 -11.29
CA ASP A 191 -14.83 6.27 -10.42
C ASP A 191 -15.19 7.76 -10.40
N LEU A 192 -14.20 8.64 -10.26
CA LEU A 192 -14.40 10.10 -10.27
C LEU A 192 -14.92 10.60 -11.62
N GLN A 193 -14.44 10.04 -12.73
CA GLN A 193 -14.94 10.39 -14.06
C GLN A 193 -16.38 9.94 -14.29
N ARG A 194 -16.76 8.76 -13.80
CA ARG A 194 -18.12 8.21 -13.98
C ARG A 194 -19.15 8.83 -13.03
N ASN A 195 -18.77 9.01 -11.77
CA ASN A 195 -19.70 9.37 -10.69
C ASN A 195 -19.67 10.87 -10.35
N GLY A 196 -18.70 11.60 -10.89
CA GLY A 196 -18.45 13.01 -10.59
C GLY A 196 -17.31 13.21 -9.61
N ASP A 197 -16.66 14.36 -9.72
CA ASP A 197 -15.50 14.76 -8.93
C ASP A 197 -15.77 16.08 -8.18
N PRO A 198 -16.63 16.07 -7.14
CA PRO A 198 -17.04 17.29 -6.44
C PRO A 198 -15.87 17.97 -5.72
N GLU A 199 -14.91 17.20 -5.21
CA GLU A 199 -13.68 17.72 -4.60
C GLU A 199 -12.60 18.12 -5.62
N ARG A 200 -12.88 18.01 -6.92
CA ARG A 200 -11.96 18.39 -8.00
C ARG A 200 -10.58 17.72 -7.87
N ILE A 201 -10.55 16.47 -7.42
CA ILE A 201 -9.30 15.73 -7.20
C ILE A 201 -8.55 15.56 -8.52
N VAL A 202 -9.22 15.16 -9.60
CA VAL A 202 -8.57 14.88 -10.88
C VAL A 202 -7.88 16.12 -11.44
N SER A 203 -8.50 17.29 -11.33
CA SER A 203 -7.87 18.55 -11.77
C SER A 203 -6.72 19.03 -10.88
N ARG A 204 -6.55 18.43 -9.70
CA ARG A 204 -5.45 18.71 -8.77
C ARG A 204 -4.31 17.69 -8.90
N CYS A 205 -4.46 16.67 -9.74
CA CYS A 205 -3.42 15.71 -10.03
C CYS A 205 -2.43 16.27 -11.05
N ARG A 206 -1.15 16.27 -10.71
CA ARG A 206 -0.06 16.81 -11.54
C ARG A 206 0.62 15.75 -12.37
N SER A 207 1.02 14.64 -11.75
CA SER A 207 1.66 13.55 -12.48
C SER A 207 1.58 12.21 -11.76
N MET A 208 1.86 11.12 -12.47
CA MET A 208 1.97 9.77 -11.91
C MET A 208 3.16 8.99 -12.47
N VAL A 209 3.86 8.27 -11.60
CA VAL A 209 4.84 7.25 -11.99
C VAL A 209 4.32 5.87 -11.61
N MET A 210 4.29 4.97 -12.59
CA MET A 210 3.79 3.61 -12.44
C MET A 210 4.94 2.60 -12.41
N LEU A 211 5.24 2.02 -11.25
CA LEU A 211 6.30 1.03 -11.07
C LEU A 211 5.76 -0.39 -11.26
N GLY A 212 6.13 -1.05 -12.35
CA GLY A 212 5.71 -2.41 -12.71
C GLY A 212 4.18 -2.62 -12.67
N PRO A 213 3.37 -1.77 -13.32
CA PRO A 213 1.91 -1.85 -13.24
C PRO A 213 1.36 -3.06 -14.02
N PRO A 214 0.43 -3.88 -13.49
CA PRO A 214 -0.25 -4.90 -14.29
C PRO A 214 -1.41 -4.29 -15.09
N ASN A 215 -1.11 -3.41 -16.04
CA ASN A 215 -2.08 -2.57 -16.74
C ASN A 215 -3.05 -3.31 -17.65
N GLN A 216 -2.70 -4.55 -18.05
CA GLN A 216 -3.49 -5.49 -18.84
C GLN A 216 -3.94 -6.72 -18.01
N GLY A 217 -3.95 -6.56 -16.68
CA GLY A 217 -4.09 -7.66 -15.73
C GLY A 217 -2.78 -8.42 -15.54
N ALA A 218 -2.80 -9.42 -14.65
CA ALA A 218 -1.62 -10.18 -14.27
C ALA A 218 -1.76 -11.66 -14.67
N ALA A 219 -0.98 -12.12 -15.65
CA ALA A 219 -0.92 -13.52 -16.08
C ALA A 219 -0.62 -14.46 -14.92
N ILE A 220 0.31 -14.05 -14.05
CA ILE A 220 0.68 -14.82 -12.87
C ILE A 220 -0.54 -15.02 -11.94
N ALA A 221 -1.37 -13.99 -11.76
CA ALA A 221 -2.60 -14.09 -10.97
C ALA A 221 -3.64 -14.98 -11.64
N ARG A 222 -3.81 -14.90 -12.97
CA ARG A 222 -4.69 -15.81 -13.73
C ARG A 222 -4.25 -17.27 -13.60
N ARG A 223 -2.96 -17.56 -13.79
CA ARG A 223 -2.40 -18.93 -13.75
C ARG A 223 -2.47 -19.54 -12.34
N LEU A 224 -2.21 -18.74 -11.30
CA LEU A 224 -2.29 -19.19 -9.92
C LEU A 224 -3.74 -19.28 -9.42
N GLY A 225 -4.63 -18.39 -9.85
CA GLY A 225 -6.06 -18.40 -9.52
C GLY A 225 -6.77 -19.70 -9.91
N ALA A 226 -6.37 -20.31 -11.03
CA ALA A 226 -6.90 -21.61 -11.48
C ALA A 226 -6.68 -22.78 -10.48
N THR A 227 -5.82 -22.60 -9.48
CA THR A 227 -5.52 -23.63 -8.46
C THR A 227 -6.42 -23.57 -7.22
N GLY A 228 -7.25 -22.52 -7.07
CA GLY A 228 -8.16 -22.31 -5.92
C GLY A 228 -7.47 -21.95 -4.59
N VAL A 229 -6.22 -22.35 -4.38
CA VAL A 229 -5.42 -22.04 -3.17
C VAL A 229 -4.94 -20.58 -3.16
N PHE A 230 -4.72 -20.00 -4.35
CA PHE A 230 -4.25 -18.62 -4.49
C PHE A 230 -5.27 -17.59 -3.98
N GLU A 231 -6.57 -17.83 -4.17
CA GLU A 231 -7.64 -16.94 -3.72
C GLU A 231 -7.65 -16.78 -2.19
N TRP A 232 -7.47 -17.86 -1.44
CA TRP A 232 -7.44 -17.84 0.03
C TRP A 232 -6.27 -17.05 0.61
N VAL A 233 -5.13 -17.02 -0.10
CA VAL A 233 -3.91 -16.37 0.36
C VAL A 233 -3.82 -14.92 -0.14
N ALA A 234 -4.15 -14.72 -1.41
CA ALA A 234 -4.00 -13.46 -2.13
C ALA A 234 -5.23 -12.55 -2.04
N GLY A 235 -6.42 -13.11 -1.81
CA GLY A 235 -7.64 -12.36 -1.56
C GLY A 235 -8.29 -11.70 -2.79
N PRO A 236 -9.34 -10.89 -2.58
CA PRO A 236 -10.19 -10.37 -3.66
C PRO A 236 -9.44 -9.52 -4.69
N GLY A 237 -8.55 -8.61 -4.25
CA GLY A 237 -7.75 -7.80 -5.19
C GLY A 237 -6.87 -8.63 -6.13
N ALA A 238 -6.38 -9.79 -5.68
CA ALA A 238 -5.61 -10.70 -6.54
C ALA A 238 -6.47 -11.39 -7.60
N MET A 239 -7.72 -11.71 -7.28
CA MET A 239 -8.67 -12.29 -8.22
C MET A 239 -9.09 -11.26 -9.28
N GLU A 240 -9.27 -10.01 -8.87
CA GLU A 240 -9.53 -8.87 -9.77
C GLU A 240 -8.39 -8.59 -10.73
N LEU A 241 -7.13 -8.71 -10.29
CA LEU A 241 -5.97 -8.65 -11.20
C LEU A 241 -5.86 -9.87 -12.13
N GLY A 242 -6.51 -10.97 -11.77
CA GLY A 242 -6.42 -12.25 -12.46
C GLY A 242 -7.68 -12.58 -13.26
N THR A 243 -8.49 -13.48 -12.72
CA THR A 243 -9.63 -14.08 -13.43
C THR A 243 -10.78 -13.10 -13.68
N ASN A 244 -10.90 -12.04 -12.87
CA ASN A 244 -11.99 -11.08 -12.96
C ASN A 244 -11.54 -9.77 -13.61
N TRP A 245 -10.39 -9.78 -14.31
CA TRP A 245 -9.79 -8.59 -14.91
C TRP A 245 -10.76 -7.81 -15.81
N THR A 246 -11.52 -8.49 -16.67
CA THR A 246 -12.44 -7.82 -17.60
C THR A 246 -13.52 -6.99 -16.89
N GLU A 247 -13.97 -7.41 -15.71
CA GLU A 247 -14.94 -6.65 -14.91
C GLU A 247 -14.31 -5.40 -14.30
N VAL A 248 -13.06 -5.50 -13.86
CA VAL A 248 -12.30 -4.40 -13.26
C VAL A 248 -11.86 -3.40 -14.33
N GLU A 249 -11.38 -3.88 -15.47
CA GLU A 249 -10.87 -3.09 -16.59
C GLU A 249 -11.89 -2.06 -17.09
N ALA A 250 -13.17 -2.45 -17.18
CA ALA A 250 -14.27 -1.55 -17.52
C ALA A 250 -14.43 -0.36 -16.55
N ASN A 251 -13.88 -0.48 -15.35
CA ASN A 251 -13.92 0.55 -14.31
C ASN A 251 -12.63 1.38 -14.23
N LEU A 252 -11.57 1.02 -14.95
CA LEU A 252 -10.30 1.74 -14.94
C LEU A 252 -10.29 2.89 -15.94
N ALA A 253 -9.64 3.98 -15.57
CA ALA A 253 -9.30 5.05 -16.51
C ALA A 253 -7.80 5.03 -16.83
N THR A 254 -7.45 5.58 -17.98
CA THR A 254 -6.10 6.11 -18.22
C THR A 254 -5.98 7.45 -17.50
N PRO A 255 -4.88 7.72 -16.76
CA PRO A 255 -4.68 9.02 -16.13
C PRO A 255 -4.81 10.16 -17.16
N PRO A 256 -5.67 11.18 -16.92
CA PRO A 256 -5.87 12.30 -17.85
C PRO A 256 -4.82 13.40 -17.68
N PHE A 257 -3.76 13.13 -16.93
CA PHE A 257 -2.64 14.02 -16.60
C PHE A 257 -1.33 13.26 -16.88
N PRO A 258 -0.19 13.96 -17.00
CA PRO A 258 1.10 13.35 -17.30
C PRO A 258 1.40 12.11 -16.47
N PHE A 259 1.74 11.01 -17.14
CA PHE A 259 2.16 9.81 -16.43
C PHE A 259 3.20 9.03 -17.22
N ALA A 260 4.00 8.28 -16.49
CA ALA A 260 5.01 7.42 -17.06
C ALA A 260 5.10 6.07 -16.34
N ILE A 261 5.76 5.12 -17.01
CA ILE A 261 5.83 3.73 -16.57
C ILE A 261 7.29 3.35 -16.39
N VAL A 262 7.63 2.76 -15.26
CA VAL A 262 8.89 2.04 -15.07
C VAL A 262 8.60 0.55 -15.17
N ALA A 263 9.11 -0.08 -16.21
CA ALA A 263 8.86 -1.50 -16.50
C ALA A 263 10.16 -2.30 -16.38
N GLY A 264 10.14 -3.32 -15.53
CA GLY A 264 11.28 -4.22 -15.40
C GLY A 264 11.33 -5.21 -16.58
N LYS A 265 12.50 -5.35 -17.19
CA LYS A 265 12.70 -6.20 -18.37
C LYS A 265 13.99 -6.99 -18.23
N ILE A 266 13.87 -8.20 -17.68
CA ILE A 266 14.99 -9.13 -17.52
C ILE A 266 14.89 -10.20 -18.60
N ALA A 267 15.96 -10.33 -19.39
CA ALA A 267 16.02 -11.25 -20.51
C ALA A 267 15.95 -12.73 -20.06
N VAL A 268 15.34 -13.55 -20.93
CA VAL A 268 14.99 -14.96 -20.71
C VAL A 268 16.20 -15.88 -20.46
N GLY A 269 17.42 -15.44 -20.77
CA GLY A 269 18.63 -16.26 -20.79
C GLY A 269 19.26 -16.60 -19.43
N ALA A 270 18.88 -15.94 -18.33
CA ALA A 270 19.51 -16.15 -17.01
C ALA A 270 18.64 -16.95 -16.02
N VAL A 271 17.36 -16.58 -15.88
CA VAL A 271 16.35 -17.25 -15.04
C VAL A 271 14.97 -16.85 -15.59
N ARG A 272 14.04 -17.80 -15.74
CA ARG A 272 12.68 -17.54 -16.27
C ARG A 272 11.62 -17.89 -15.23
N ASN A 273 10.62 -17.02 -15.06
CA ASN A 273 9.36 -17.40 -14.41
C ASN A 273 8.39 -17.98 -15.46
N PRO A 274 8.03 -19.28 -15.43
CA PRO A 274 7.11 -19.86 -16.41
C PRO A 274 5.67 -19.36 -16.29
N LEU A 275 5.34 -18.60 -15.24
CA LEU A 275 4.01 -18.02 -15.02
C LEU A 275 3.82 -16.64 -15.65
N VAL A 276 4.87 -16.06 -16.23
CA VAL A 276 4.85 -14.78 -16.92
C VAL A 276 5.36 -15.00 -18.34
N ASP A 277 4.77 -14.31 -19.31
CA ASP A 277 5.15 -14.43 -20.72
C ASP A 277 6.25 -13.41 -21.05
N GLY A 278 7.15 -13.78 -21.97
CA GLY A 278 8.17 -12.85 -22.49
C GLY A 278 9.20 -12.35 -21.46
N GLU A 279 9.74 -11.17 -21.75
CA GLU A 279 10.63 -10.44 -20.84
C GLU A 279 9.80 -9.77 -19.74
N SER A 280 10.30 -9.78 -18.51
CA SER A 280 9.51 -9.37 -17.36
C SER A 280 10.38 -8.97 -16.18
N ASP A 281 9.72 -8.42 -15.17
CA ASP A 281 10.28 -8.20 -13.85
C ASP A 281 10.08 -9.41 -12.90
N PHE A 282 9.76 -10.58 -13.45
CA PHE A 282 9.33 -11.84 -12.83
C PHE A 282 7.88 -11.90 -12.35
N VAL A 283 7.14 -10.80 -12.31
CA VAL A 283 5.73 -10.79 -11.88
C VAL A 283 4.81 -10.26 -12.97
N VAL A 284 5.24 -9.19 -13.63
CA VAL A 284 4.51 -8.48 -14.69
C VAL A 284 5.38 -8.49 -15.94
N SER A 285 4.81 -8.88 -17.08
CA SER A 285 5.53 -8.83 -18.35
C SER A 285 5.71 -7.40 -18.86
N TRP A 286 6.67 -7.22 -19.77
CA TRP A 286 6.84 -5.96 -20.49
C TRP A 286 5.53 -5.49 -21.14
N GLU A 287 4.80 -6.39 -21.79
CA GLU A 287 3.53 -6.11 -22.46
C GLU A 287 2.41 -5.80 -21.47
N GLU A 288 2.33 -6.52 -20.35
CA GLU A 288 1.35 -6.27 -19.29
C GLU A 288 1.54 -4.91 -18.63
N ALA A 289 2.79 -4.41 -18.61
CA ALA A 289 3.12 -3.10 -18.07
C ALA A 289 2.61 -1.94 -18.92
N GLN A 290 2.41 -2.13 -20.22
CA GLN A 290 2.09 -1.04 -21.13
C GLN A 290 0.69 -0.47 -20.88
N LEU A 291 0.57 0.85 -21.05
CA LEU A 291 -0.70 1.56 -21.07
C LEU A 291 -0.59 2.74 -22.03
N ASP A 292 -1.52 2.81 -22.98
CA ASP A 292 -1.60 3.92 -23.92
C ASP A 292 -1.80 5.25 -23.19
N GLY A 293 -1.14 6.30 -23.69
CA GLY A 293 -1.13 7.63 -23.11
C GLY A 293 0.07 7.91 -22.20
N ALA A 294 0.89 6.91 -21.86
CA ALA A 294 2.13 7.14 -21.13
C ALA A 294 3.07 8.01 -21.97
N GLU A 295 3.65 9.05 -21.36
CA GLU A 295 4.61 9.91 -22.04
C GLU A 295 5.92 9.17 -22.33
N THR A 296 6.28 8.27 -21.43
CA THR A 296 7.48 7.45 -21.54
C THR A 296 7.35 6.16 -20.76
N VAL A 297 8.07 5.15 -21.23
CA VAL A 297 8.22 3.85 -20.58
C VAL A 297 9.71 3.63 -20.34
N HIS A 298 10.13 3.80 -19.09
CA HIS A 298 11.50 3.60 -18.65
C HIS A 298 11.75 2.12 -18.37
N GLU A 299 12.60 1.53 -19.21
CA GLU A 299 13.02 0.13 -19.09
C GLU A 299 14.14 -0.02 -18.06
N VAL A 300 14.00 -0.97 -17.13
CA VAL A 300 15.03 -1.26 -16.12
C VAL A 300 15.27 -2.76 -15.95
N ALA A 301 16.50 -3.16 -15.65
CA ALA A 301 16.85 -4.55 -15.36
C ALA A 301 16.66 -4.89 -13.87
N VAL A 302 15.49 -4.57 -13.31
CA VAL A 302 15.18 -4.68 -11.88
C VAL A 302 14.01 -5.64 -11.65
N LEU A 303 14.12 -6.51 -10.64
CA LEU A 303 13.04 -7.42 -10.26
C LEU A 303 11.87 -6.64 -9.65
N HIS A 304 10.65 -7.11 -9.88
CA HIS A 304 9.39 -6.47 -9.46
C HIS A 304 9.41 -5.99 -8.02
N SER A 305 9.94 -6.82 -7.13
CA SER A 305 9.95 -6.60 -5.69
C SER A 305 10.90 -5.49 -5.21
N PHE A 306 11.80 -5.02 -6.08
CA PHE A 306 12.85 -4.05 -5.75
C PHE A 306 12.71 -2.73 -6.51
N LEU A 307 11.77 -2.58 -7.45
CA LEU A 307 11.58 -1.35 -8.23
C LEU A 307 11.53 -0.08 -7.36
N MET A 308 10.79 -0.10 -6.25
CA MET A 308 10.66 1.06 -5.34
C MET A 308 11.91 1.35 -4.49
N ASN A 309 12.86 0.41 -4.43
CA ASN A 309 14.08 0.50 -3.64
C ASN A 309 15.33 0.75 -4.49
N ASP A 310 15.20 0.62 -5.81
CA ASP A 310 16.32 0.79 -6.73
C ASP A 310 16.65 2.30 -6.85
N PRO A 311 17.89 2.72 -6.54
CA PRO A 311 18.25 4.13 -6.55
C PRO A 311 18.07 4.81 -7.90
N ALA A 312 18.32 4.11 -9.02
CA ALA A 312 18.15 4.69 -10.35
C ALA A 312 16.67 4.89 -10.69
N VAL A 313 15.81 3.95 -10.28
CA VAL A 313 14.35 4.11 -10.40
C VAL A 313 13.85 5.28 -9.54
N GLN A 314 14.39 5.46 -8.33
CA GLN A 314 14.02 6.56 -7.44
C GLN A 314 14.41 7.92 -8.02
N GLU A 315 15.66 8.06 -8.47
CA GLU A 315 16.17 9.28 -9.12
C GLU A 315 15.32 9.63 -10.35
N TRP A 316 15.11 8.67 -11.25
CA TRP A 316 14.30 8.87 -12.44
C TRP A 316 12.84 9.23 -12.12
N THR A 317 12.26 8.61 -11.08
CA THR A 317 10.91 8.93 -10.60
C THR A 317 10.83 10.39 -10.17
N ILE A 318 11.80 10.85 -9.38
CA ILE A 318 11.88 12.24 -8.90
C ILE A 318 12.01 13.20 -10.07
N GLU A 319 12.92 12.93 -11.02
CA GLU A 319 13.09 13.74 -12.22
C GLU A 319 11.79 13.90 -13.01
N PHE A 320 11.04 12.80 -13.20
CA PHE A 320 9.75 12.86 -13.89
C PHE A 320 8.71 13.68 -13.13
N LEU A 321 8.64 13.54 -11.79
CA LEU A 321 7.70 14.32 -10.98
C LEU A 321 8.07 15.81 -10.99
N ASP A 322 9.35 16.14 -10.90
CA ASP A 322 9.87 17.52 -10.90
C ASP A 322 9.61 18.23 -12.25
N ALA A 323 9.71 17.49 -13.35
CA ALA A 323 9.39 18.03 -14.69
C ALA A 323 7.92 18.45 -14.87
N HIS A 324 7.03 18.06 -13.94
CA HIS A 324 5.58 18.30 -14.01
C HIS A 324 5.04 19.10 -12.81
N LEU A 325 5.90 19.87 -12.14
CA LEU A 325 5.50 20.74 -11.04
C LEU A 325 4.81 22.04 -11.49
N GLU A 326 4.96 22.45 -12.75
CA GLU A 326 4.43 23.70 -13.32
C GLU A 326 3.13 23.50 -14.13
#